data_AF-A0A1G4P526-F1
#
_entry.id   AF-A0A1G4P526-F1
#
_cell.length_a   1.000
_cell.length_b   1.000
_cell.length_c   1.000
_cell.angle_alpha   90.00
_cell.angle_beta   90.00
_cell.angle_gamma   90.00
#
_symmetry.space_group_name_H-M   'P 1'
#
loop_
_entity.id
_entity.type
_entity.pdbx_description
1 polymer ?
#
loop_
_entity_poly.entity_id
_entity_poly.type
_entity_poly.pdbx_seq_one_letter_code
_entity_poly.pdbx_strand_id
1 'polypeptide(L)'
;MQSGNDFWNSLNKEEQEELTSLYKAILTMENPEELHAFFTDLCSVNELNSMLHRWQIVLRIDKGMSYEEIIRRLAPPAGKTVSSTTISRVKNCYVNENGGYRTALKRLNEQE
;
A
#
# COMPACT_ATOMS: atom_id res chain seq x y z
N MET A 1 -6.63 -15.93 -6.28
CA MET A 1 -7.45 -14.80 -6.75
C MET A 1 -6.53 -13.66 -7.14
N GLN A 2 -6.50 -13.34 -8.43
CA GLN A 2 -5.73 -12.26 -9.04
C GLN A 2 -6.47 -10.93 -8.85
N SER A 3 -6.37 -10.29 -7.67
CA SER A 3 -7.22 -9.11 -7.35
C SER A 3 -6.73 -7.76 -7.93
N GLY A 4 -5.83 -7.77 -8.91
CA GLY A 4 -5.32 -6.55 -9.55
C GLY A 4 -6.02 -6.17 -10.84
N ASN A 5 -6.60 -7.15 -11.55
CA ASN A 5 -7.21 -6.93 -12.87
C ASN A 5 -8.72 -6.64 -12.81
N ASP A 6 -9.40 -6.91 -11.70
CA ASP A 6 -10.86 -6.77 -11.66
C ASP A 6 -11.31 -5.29 -11.57
N PHE A 7 -10.56 -4.45 -10.85
CA PHE A 7 -10.94 -3.04 -10.68
C PHE A 7 -10.78 -2.24 -11.98
N TRP A 8 -9.61 -2.30 -12.62
CA TRP A 8 -9.36 -1.58 -13.87
C TRP A 8 -10.39 -1.93 -14.95
N ASN A 9 -10.68 -3.23 -15.13
CA ASN A 9 -11.65 -3.70 -16.12
C ASN A 9 -13.11 -3.37 -15.76
N SER A 10 -13.38 -2.96 -14.51
CA SER A 10 -14.72 -2.53 -14.09
C SER A 10 -15.03 -1.07 -14.45
N LEU A 11 -14.01 -0.28 -14.80
CA LEU A 11 -14.14 1.13 -15.14
C LEU A 11 -14.49 1.33 -16.62
N ASN A 12 -15.29 2.34 -16.91
CA ASN A 12 -15.50 2.81 -18.28
C ASN A 12 -14.27 3.58 -18.80
N LYS A 13 -14.29 3.95 -20.08
CA LYS A 13 -13.13 4.60 -20.73
C LYS A 13 -12.76 5.95 -20.08
N GLU A 14 -13.74 6.78 -19.76
CA GLU A 14 -13.51 8.10 -19.14
C GLU A 14 -12.90 7.92 -17.74
N GLU A 15 -13.46 7.01 -16.93
CA GLU A 15 -12.93 6.70 -15.60
C GLU A 15 -11.49 6.16 -15.65
N GLN A 16 -11.13 5.38 -16.68
CA GLN A 16 -9.75 4.92 -16.89
C GLN A 16 -8.79 6.08 -17.23
N GLU A 17 -9.26 7.05 -18.03
CA GLU A 17 -8.48 8.25 -18.36
C GLU A 17 -8.27 9.15 -17.13
N GLU A 18 -9.30 9.33 -16.31
CA GLU A 18 -9.23 10.07 -15.04
C GLU A 18 -8.31 9.39 -14.03
N LEU A 19 -8.42 8.06 -13.88
CA LEU A 19 -7.54 7.28 -13.01
C LEU A 19 -6.07 7.36 -13.48
N THR A 20 -5.86 7.33 -14.80
CA THR A 20 -4.52 7.52 -15.38
C THR A 20 -3.99 8.93 -15.10
N SER A 21 -4.86 9.95 -15.17
CA SER A 21 -4.53 11.33 -14.82
C SER A 21 -4.11 11.45 -13.35
N LEU A 22 -4.84 10.79 -12.44
CA LEU A 22 -4.49 10.72 -11.02
C LEU A 22 -3.10 10.09 -10.80
N TYR A 23 -2.79 8.99 -11.49
CA TYR A 23 -1.46 8.38 -11.40
C TYR A 23 -0.35 9.30 -11.90
N LYS A 24 -0.59 10.05 -12.98
CA LYS A 24 0.37 11.04 -13.49
C LYS A 24 0.60 12.16 -12.47
N ALA A 25 -0.46 12.67 -11.83
CA ALA A 25 -0.33 13.69 -10.78
C ALA A 25 0.51 13.19 -9.59
N ILE A 26 0.29 11.96 -9.14
CA ILE A 26 1.10 11.35 -8.07
C ILE A 26 2.58 11.27 -8.48
N LEU A 27 2.87 10.95 -9.75
CA LEU A 27 4.23 10.85 -10.28
C LEU A 27 4.95 12.19 -10.45
N THR A 28 4.26 13.34 -10.38
CA THR A 28 4.91 14.65 -10.45
C THR A 28 5.40 15.16 -9.09
N MET A 29 5.03 14.52 -7.98
CA MET A 29 5.46 14.94 -6.64
C MET A 29 6.95 14.68 -6.47
N GLU A 30 7.71 15.69 -6.05
CA GLU A 30 9.18 15.61 -6.01
C GLU A 30 9.71 15.17 -4.64
N ASN A 31 8.92 15.37 -3.57
CA ASN A 31 9.34 15.12 -2.19
C ASN A 31 8.19 14.61 -1.30
N PRO A 32 8.51 14.01 -0.13
CA PRO A 32 7.49 13.50 0.80
C PRO A 32 6.52 14.56 1.33
N GLU A 33 6.94 15.82 1.45
CA GLU A 33 6.11 16.92 1.94
C GLU A 33 4.97 17.26 0.96
N GLU A 34 5.29 17.37 -0.33
CA GLU A 34 4.30 17.55 -1.41
C GLU A 34 3.34 16.37 -1.46
N LEU A 35 3.88 15.15 -1.39
CA LEU A 35 3.06 13.93 -1.42
C LEU A 35 2.15 13.84 -0.19
N HIS A 36 2.60 14.32 0.97
CA HIS A 36 1.79 14.38 2.19
C HIS A 36 0.64 15.38 2.06
N ALA A 37 0.90 16.58 1.52
CA ALA A 37 -0.13 17.57 1.25
C ALA A 37 -1.18 17.02 0.27
N PHE A 38 -0.73 16.46 -0.86
CA PHE A 38 -1.60 15.86 -1.87
C PHE A 38 -2.52 14.78 -1.30
N PHE A 39 -1.96 13.84 -0.53
CA PHE A 39 -2.78 12.77 0.06
C PHE A 39 -3.68 13.24 1.21
N THR A 40 -3.35 14.35 1.87
CA THR A 40 -4.22 14.94 2.90
C THR A 40 -5.45 15.61 2.28
N ASP A 41 -5.30 16.18 1.08
CA ASP A 41 -6.43 16.71 0.30
C ASP A 41 -7.28 15.58 -0.31
N LEU A 42 -6.64 14.53 -0.81
CA LEU A 42 -7.30 13.44 -1.54
C LEU A 42 -7.98 12.40 -0.63
N CYS A 43 -7.40 12.13 0.55
CA CYS A 43 -7.81 11.01 1.40
C CYS A 43 -8.23 11.47 2.80
N SER A 44 -9.17 10.73 3.38
CA SER A 44 -9.45 10.82 4.80
C SER A 44 -8.29 10.27 5.65
N VAL A 45 -8.25 10.70 6.91
CA VAL A 45 -7.31 10.18 7.91
C VAL A 45 -7.37 8.66 8.05
N ASN A 46 -8.56 8.06 7.90
CA ASN A 46 -8.73 6.61 8.02
C ASN A 46 -8.15 5.84 6.82
N GLU A 47 -8.25 6.41 5.61
CA GLU A 47 -7.64 5.84 4.41
C GLU A 47 -6.12 5.91 4.48
N LEU A 48 -5.56 7.05 4.90
CA LEU A 48 -4.12 7.22 5.14
C LEU A 48 -3.60 6.21 6.17
N ASN A 49 -4.29 6.07 7.30
CA ASN A 49 -3.95 5.05 8.31
C ASN A 49 -4.00 3.63 7.72
N SER A 50 -4.98 3.34 6.87
CA SER A 50 -5.12 2.02 6.24
C SER A 50 -3.96 1.74 5.27
N MET A 51 -3.54 2.72 4.48
CA MET A 51 -2.37 2.62 3.60
C MET A 51 -1.09 2.39 4.41
N LEU A 52 -0.88 3.18 5.48
CA LEU A 52 0.25 3.03 6.39
C LEU A 52 0.30 1.63 7.01
N HIS A 53 -0.81 1.11 7.53
CA HIS A 53 -0.85 -0.23 8.12
C HIS A 53 -0.47 -1.31 7.10
N ARG A 54 -0.97 -1.21 5.86
CA ARG A 54 -0.59 -2.16 4.79
C ARG A 54 0.90 -2.11 4.50
N TRP A 55 1.47 -0.91 4.40
CA TRP A 55 2.91 -0.73 4.18
C TRP A 55 3.75 -1.27 5.34
N GLN A 56 3.33 -1.05 6.58
CA GLN A 56 4.01 -1.59 7.76
C GLN A 56 4.06 -3.13 7.74
N ILE A 57 2.99 -3.79 7.32
CA ILE A 57 2.95 -5.25 7.15
C ILE A 57 3.97 -5.67 6.09
N VAL A 58 4.00 -5.02 4.92
CA VAL A 58 4.95 -5.30 3.84
C VAL A 58 6.40 -5.25 4.33
N LEU A 59 6.80 -4.18 5.03
CA LEU A 59 8.15 -4.04 5.59
C LEU A 59 8.52 -5.17 6.57
N ARG A 60 7.54 -5.78 7.25
CA ARG A 60 7.79 -6.85 8.24
C ARG A 60 7.84 -8.22 7.58
N ILE A 61 7.01 -8.45 6.57
CA ILE A 61 7.11 -9.63 5.72
C ILE A 61 8.48 -9.64 5.03
N ASP A 62 8.94 -8.49 4.54
CA ASP A 62 10.25 -8.37 3.88
C ASP A 62 11.43 -8.69 4.80
N LYS A 63 11.29 -8.39 6.09
CA LYS A 63 12.24 -8.77 7.15
C LYS A 63 12.15 -10.25 7.57
N GLY A 64 11.37 -11.07 6.87
CA GLY A 64 11.21 -12.50 7.16
C GLY A 64 10.39 -12.82 8.43
N MET A 65 9.63 -11.85 8.97
CA MET A 65 8.83 -12.09 10.18
C MET A 65 7.68 -13.05 9.91
N SER A 66 7.40 -13.93 10.87
CA SER A 66 6.22 -14.80 10.85
C SER A 66 4.93 -14.01 11.01
N TYR A 67 3.82 -14.63 10.65
CA TYR A 67 2.49 -14.03 10.72
C TYR A 67 2.11 -13.64 12.16
N GLU A 68 2.41 -14.53 13.11
CA GLU A 68 2.18 -14.35 14.54
C GLU A 68 3.00 -13.16 15.08
N GLU A 69 4.25 -13.02 14.64
CA GLU A 69 5.10 -11.89 15.02
C GLU A 69 4.60 -10.56 14.47
N ILE A 70 4.11 -10.55 13.22
CA ILE A 70 3.54 -9.36 12.60
C ILE A 70 2.31 -8.90 13.40
N ILE A 71 1.40 -9.82 13.74
CA ILE A 71 0.24 -9.51 14.58
C ILE A 71 0.70 -8.93 15.92
N ARG A 72 1.61 -9.62 16.62
CA ARG A 72 2.07 -9.18 17.94
C ARG A 72 2.73 -7.80 17.91
N ARG A 73 3.50 -7.49 16.87
CA ARG A 73 4.20 -6.19 16.74
C ARG A 73 3.31 -5.05 16.25
N LEU A 74 2.30 -5.36 15.44
CA LEU A 74 1.35 -4.39 14.91
C LEU A 74 0.07 -4.27 15.74
N ALA A 75 -0.11 -5.09 16.77
CA ALA A 75 -1.11 -4.90 17.81
C ALA A 75 -0.54 -3.92 18.85
N PRO A 76 -0.94 -2.64 18.85
CA PRO A 76 -0.48 -1.68 19.84
C PRO A 76 -1.19 -1.91 21.18
N PRO A 77 -0.61 -1.41 22.29
CA PRO A 77 -1.27 -1.37 23.59
C PRO A 77 -2.55 -0.50 23.63
N ALA A 78 -2.84 0.27 22.57
CA ALA A 78 -3.96 1.22 22.47
C ALA A 78 -5.10 0.79 21.50
N GLY A 79 -5.21 -0.49 21.14
CA GLY A 79 -6.42 -1.04 20.50
C GLY A 79 -6.56 -0.94 18.97
N LYS A 80 -5.61 -0.33 18.24
CA LYS A 80 -5.59 -0.36 16.76
C LYS A 80 -5.11 -1.73 16.25
N THR A 81 -6.00 -2.70 16.16
CA THR A 81 -5.66 -4.05 15.67
C THR A 81 -5.69 -4.11 14.15
N VAL A 82 -4.58 -4.49 13.52
CA VAL A 82 -4.59 -4.92 12.11
C VAL A 82 -5.23 -6.31 12.05
N SER A 83 -6.35 -6.44 11.33
CA SER A 83 -7.05 -7.73 11.24
C SER A 83 -6.23 -8.79 10.51
N SER A 84 -6.42 -10.04 10.91
CA SER A 84 -5.89 -11.23 10.23
C SER A 84 -6.16 -11.23 8.72
N THR A 85 -7.39 -10.83 8.35
CA THR A 85 -7.82 -10.66 6.95
C THR A 85 -6.97 -9.64 6.19
N THR A 86 -6.59 -8.54 6.84
CA THR A 86 -5.75 -7.51 6.21
C THR A 86 -4.35 -8.05 5.94
N ILE A 87 -3.75 -8.73 6.90
CA ILE A 87 -2.42 -9.32 6.75
C ILE A 87 -2.42 -10.37 5.63
N SER A 88 -3.43 -11.23 5.58
CA SER A 88 -3.58 -12.25 4.52
C SER A 88 -3.67 -11.62 3.13
N ARG A 89 -4.48 -10.57 2.95
CA ARG A 89 -4.59 -9.84 1.68
C ARG A 89 -3.26 -9.21 1.26
N VAL A 90 -2.59 -8.52 2.19
CA VAL A 90 -1.29 -7.89 1.91
C VAL A 90 -0.24 -8.93 1.54
N LYS A 91 -0.18 -10.05 2.27
CA LYS A 91 0.73 -11.17 1.97
C LYS A 91 0.50 -11.72 0.56
N ASN A 92 -0.75 -11.94 0.17
CA ASN A 92 -1.07 -12.42 -1.17
C ASN A 92 -0.62 -11.44 -2.27
N CYS A 93 -0.75 -10.12 -2.05
CA CYS A 93 -0.25 -9.13 -2.98
C CYS A 93 1.29 -9.05 -3.01
N TYR A 94 1.95 -9.22 -1.86
CA TYR A 94 3.41 -9.18 -1.74
C TYR A 94 4.12 -10.36 -2.43
N VAL A 95 3.44 -11.51 -2.55
CA VAL A 95 3.95 -12.69 -3.27
C VAL A 95 4.13 -12.43 -4.78
N ASN A 96 3.44 -11.44 -5.35
CA ASN A 96 3.67 -11.04 -6.74
C ASN A 96 5.04 -10.36 -6.89
N GLU A 97 6.01 -11.06 -7.47
CA GLU A 97 7.39 -10.58 -7.70
C GLU A 97 7.43 -9.33 -8.59
N ASN A 98 6.50 -9.22 -9.55
CA ASN A 98 6.36 -8.06 -10.44
C ASN A 98 5.39 -7.02 -9.88
N GLY A 99 5.00 -7.14 -8.61
CA GLY A 99 4.03 -6.25 -7.96
C GLY A 99 4.63 -4.91 -7.52
N GLY A 100 3.75 -3.95 -7.26
CA GLY A 100 4.14 -2.60 -6.79
C GLY A 100 4.92 -2.63 -5.47
N TYR A 101 4.57 -3.51 -4.52
CA TYR A 101 5.29 -3.61 -3.25
C TYR A 101 6.75 -4.02 -3.43
N ARG A 102 7.02 -5.05 -4.25
CA ARG A 102 8.38 -5.51 -4.54
C ARG A 102 9.19 -4.46 -5.28
N THR A 103 8.57 -3.79 -6.25
CA THR A 103 9.20 -2.68 -6.99
C THR A 103 9.60 -1.54 -6.05
N ALA A 104 8.70 -1.12 -5.15
CA ALA A 104 8.97 -0.04 -4.21
C ALA A 104 10.08 -0.41 -3.22
N LEU A 105 10.03 -1.60 -2.61
CA LEU A 105 11.06 -2.06 -1.67
C LEU A 105 12.44 -2.15 -2.31
N LYS A 106 12.51 -2.71 -3.54
CA LYS A 106 13.77 -2.78 -4.28
C LYS A 106 14.37 -1.40 -4.48
N ARG A 107 13.57 -0.43 -4.96
CA ARG A 107 14.05 0.94 -5.21
C ARG A 107 14.48 1.66 -3.92
N LEU A 108 13.79 1.43 -2.80
CA LEU A 108 14.19 2.00 -1.51
C LEU A 108 15.55 1.44 -1.06
N ASN A 109 15.75 0.13 -1.18
CA ASN A 109 17.01 -0.51 -0.81
C ASN A 109 18.17 -0.12 -1.75
N GLU A 110 17.90 0.30 -2.99
CA GLU A 110 18.92 0.82 -3.93
C GLU A 110 19.35 2.26 -3.63
N GLN A 111 18.59 2.98 -2.80
CA GLN A 111 18.87 4.35 -2.38
C GLN A 111 19.58 4.44 -1.02
N GLU A 112 19.66 3.33 -0.28
CA GLU A 112 20.44 3.17 0.96
C GLU A 112 21.90 2.79 0.67
#